data_AF-A0A9C8NRJ8-F1
#
_entry.id   AF-A0A9C8NRJ8-F1
#
_cell.length_a   1.000
_cell.length_b   1.000
_cell.length_c   1.000
_cell.angle_alpha   90.00
_cell.angle_beta   90.00
_cell.angle_gamma   90.00
#
_symmetry.space_group_name_H-M   'P 1'
#
loop_
_entity.id
_entity.type
_entity.pdbx_description
1 polymer ?
#
loop_
_entity_poly.entity_id
_entity_poly.type
_entity_poly.pdbx_seq_one_letter_code
_entity_poly.pdbx_strand_id
1 'polypeptide(L)'
;MSKKPHRPASEVVKSIRNHAVGVREAAEGLTERIEQFEVYLGTLKGRVDTVHFGAHPNADPEEKDQLELAIRLHRQDKQWVLSWSSYHPEYPEEYGMEWKPLKKAPLKIKIAAVKMFPDLIEAIEKSQMRLAEEIEAATAQFDAFAETLAKNGKGGA
;
A
#
# COMPACT_ATOMS: atom_id res chain seq x y z
N MET A 1 2.08 17.55 -45.22
CA MET A 1 1.88 17.72 -43.76
C MET A 1 2.69 18.93 -43.30
N SER A 2 2.04 20.00 -42.86
CA SER A 2 2.74 21.22 -42.42
C SER A 2 3.45 20.95 -41.09
N LYS A 3 4.78 21.06 -41.05
CA LYS A 3 5.56 20.97 -39.81
C LYS A 3 5.16 22.18 -38.96
N LYS A 4 4.49 21.96 -37.82
CA LYS A 4 4.20 23.03 -36.86
C LYS A 4 5.51 23.76 -36.54
N PRO A 5 5.55 25.10 -36.64
CA PRO A 5 6.77 25.84 -36.33
C PRO A 5 7.20 25.54 -34.90
N HIS A 6 8.50 25.31 -34.72
CA HIS A 6 9.06 25.00 -33.41
C HIS A 6 8.97 26.24 -32.52
N ARG A 7 8.40 26.10 -31.32
CA ARG A 7 8.28 27.21 -30.37
C ARG A 7 9.68 27.67 -29.93
N PRO A 8 9.91 28.98 -29.75
CA PRO A 8 11.15 29.47 -29.16
C PRO A 8 11.41 28.83 -27.79
N ALA A 9 12.66 28.46 -27.51
CA ALA A 9 13.02 27.80 -26.25
C ALA A 9 12.63 28.63 -25.01
N SER A 10 12.74 29.95 -25.09
CA SER A 10 12.35 30.87 -24.01
C SER A 10 10.86 30.80 -23.67
N GLU A 11 9.98 30.67 -24.67
CA GLU A 11 8.54 30.51 -24.47
C GLU A 11 8.20 29.15 -23.86
N VAL A 12 8.90 28.09 -24.27
CA VAL A 12 8.76 26.74 -23.71
C VAL A 12 9.16 26.75 -22.23
N VAL A 13 10.30 27.34 -21.89
CA VAL A 13 10.77 27.44 -20.49
C VAL A 13 9.79 28.24 -19.63
N LYS A 14 9.25 29.36 -20.13
CA LYS A 14 8.22 30.14 -19.41
C LYS A 14 6.95 29.32 -19.18
N SER A 15 6.50 28.58 -20.20
CA SER A 15 5.33 27.69 -20.11
C SER A 15 5.55 26.57 -19.10
N ILE A 16 6.72 25.93 -19.09
CA ILE A 16 7.09 24.91 -18.10
C ILE A 16 6.98 25.47 -16.68
N ARG A 17 7.55 26.66 -16.43
CA ARG A 17 7.49 27.30 -15.10
C ARG A 17 6.06 27.56 -14.67
N ASN A 18 5.21 28.07 -15.57
CA ASN A 18 3.81 28.34 -15.26
C ASN A 18 3.04 27.05 -14.92
N HIS A 19 3.22 25.97 -15.70
CA HIS A 19 2.56 24.70 -15.43
C HIS A 19 3.11 24.00 -14.17
N ALA A 20 4.40 24.18 -13.86
CA ALA A 20 5.02 23.58 -12.69
C ALA A 20 4.37 24.05 -11.37
N VAL A 21 3.89 25.30 -11.29
CA VAL A 21 3.17 25.80 -10.12
C VAL A 21 1.89 25.01 -9.88
N GLY A 22 1.04 24.89 -10.90
CA GLY A 22 -0.22 24.14 -10.79
C GLY A 22 0.00 22.64 -10.51
N VAL A 23 1.03 22.03 -11.09
CA VAL A 23 1.40 20.63 -10.79
C VAL A 23 1.83 20.48 -9.34
N ARG A 24 2.60 21.44 -8.81
CA ARG A 24 3.07 21.41 -7.43
C ARG A 24 1.91 21.51 -6.44
N GLU A 25 1.03 22.50 -6.59
CA GLU A 25 -0.14 22.68 -5.72
C GLU A 25 -1.05 21.44 -5.74
N ALA A 26 -1.31 20.87 -6.92
CA ALA A 26 -2.08 19.64 -7.05
C ALA A 26 -1.40 18.43 -6.38
N ALA A 27 -0.07 18.34 -6.47
CA ALA A 27 0.70 17.27 -5.83
C ALA A 27 0.74 17.39 -4.30
N GLU A 28 0.82 18.61 -3.77
CA GLU A 28 0.72 18.89 -2.34
C GLU A 28 -0.67 18.49 -1.82
N GLY A 29 -1.74 18.95 -2.47
CA GLY A 29 -3.12 18.58 -2.08
C GLY A 29 -3.42 17.08 -2.19
N LEU A 30 -2.81 16.36 -3.15
CA LEU A 30 -2.90 14.89 -3.20
C LEU A 30 -2.20 14.24 -2.00
N THR A 31 -1.05 14.76 -1.59
CA THR A 31 -0.29 14.25 -0.45
C THR A 31 -1.08 14.41 0.84
N GLU A 32 -1.68 15.58 1.07
CA GLU A 32 -2.54 15.84 2.24
C GLU A 32 -3.74 14.88 2.30
N ARG A 33 -4.39 14.61 1.17
CA ARG A 33 -5.51 13.65 1.12
C ARG A 33 -5.08 12.21 1.42
N ILE A 34 -3.88 11.81 0.97
CA ILE A 34 -3.31 10.51 1.32
C ILE A 34 -3.05 10.43 2.83
N GLU A 35 -2.53 11.50 3.44
CA GLU A 35 -2.33 11.57 4.89
C GLU A 35 -3.65 11.49 5.66
N GLN A 36 -4.69 12.20 5.21
CA GLN A 36 -6.03 12.12 5.79
C GLN A 36 -6.62 10.70 5.69
N PHE A 37 -6.42 10.03 4.55
CA PHE A 37 -6.85 8.65 4.36
C PHE A 37 -6.08 7.67 5.25
N GLU A 38 -4.75 7.82 5.37
CA GLU A 38 -3.91 7.06 6.31
C GLU A 38 -4.41 7.21 7.76
N VAL A 39 -4.71 8.45 8.19
CA VAL A 39 -5.29 8.72 9.51
C VAL A 39 -6.65 8.04 9.66
N TYR A 40 -7.54 8.18 8.68
CA TYR A 40 -8.85 7.52 8.68
C TYR A 40 -8.73 6.00 8.85
N LEU A 41 -7.88 5.34 8.07
CA LEU A 41 -7.62 3.90 8.20
C LEU A 41 -7.10 3.56 9.61
N GLY A 42 -6.24 4.41 10.17
CA GLY A 42 -5.76 4.30 11.54
C GLY A 42 -6.85 4.39 12.62
N THR A 43 -8.03 4.95 12.31
CA THR A 43 -9.18 4.98 13.23
C THR A 43 -10.08 3.75 13.17
N LEU A 44 -9.97 2.94 12.11
CA LEU A 44 -10.83 1.76 11.94
C LEU A 44 -10.57 0.73 13.04
N LYS A 45 -11.64 0.27 13.69
CA LYS A 45 -11.54 -0.86 14.63
C LYS A 45 -11.24 -2.14 13.85
N GLY A 46 -10.45 -3.03 14.45
CA GLY A 46 -10.13 -4.31 13.84
C GLY A 46 -9.20 -4.23 12.62
N ARG A 47 -8.64 -3.07 12.26
CA ARG A 47 -7.67 -2.94 11.17
C ARG A 47 -6.48 -3.92 11.32
N VAL A 48 -6.08 -4.50 10.20
CA VAL A 48 -5.06 -5.54 10.11
C VAL A 48 -4.04 -5.18 9.05
N ASP A 49 -2.83 -5.72 9.20
CA ASP A 49 -1.81 -5.64 8.17
C ASP A 49 -2.36 -6.24 6.87
N THR A 50 -2.36 -5.45 5.80
CA THR A 50 -2.97 -5.82 4.52
C THR A 50 -2.10 -5.32 3.38
N VAL A 51 -1.84 -6.18 2.41
CA VAL A 51 -1.19 -5.83 1.14
C VAL A 51 -2.18 -6.01 0.02
N HIS A 52 -2.18 -5.07 -0.93
CA HIS A 52 -2.94 -5.16 -2.16
C HIS A 52 -2.05 -4.80 -3.36
N PHE A 53 -2.21 -5.54 -4.44
CA PHE A 53 -1.41 -5.41 -5.66
C PHE A 53 -2.29 -4.91 -6.81
N GLY A 54 -1.70 -4.10 -7.69
CA GLY A 54 -2.40 -3.58 -8.86
C GLY A 54 -1.43 -3.08 -9.93
N ALA A 55 -2.00 -2.49 -10.99
CA ALA A 55 -1.24 -2.06 -12.14
C ALA A 55 -0.20 -0.98 -11.78
N HIS A 56 1.06 -1.22 -12.14
CA HIS A 56 2.12 -0.24 -11.94
C HIS A 56 2.06 0.86 -13.01
N PRO A 57 2.23 2.16 -12.66
CA PRO A 57 2.10 3.26 -13.64
C PRO A 57 3.20 3.30 -14.71
N ASN A 58 4.23 2.45 -14.61
CA ASN A 58 5.26 2.31 -15.64
C ASN A 58 5.23 0.93 -16.31
N ALA A 59 4.25 0.08 -16.00
CA ALA A 59 4.13 -1.20 -16.69
C ALA A 59 3.71 -0.96 -18.14
N ASP A 60 4.33 -1.68 -19.07
CA ASP A 60 3.89 -1.73 -20.46
C ASP A 60 2.67 -2.68 -20.54
N PRO A 61 1.48 -2.20 -20.93
CA PRO A 61 0.28 -3.03 -21.00
C PRO A 61 0.38 -4.21 -21.98
N GLU A 62 1.33 -4.20 -22.92
CA GLU A 62 1.52 -5.27 -23.90
C GLU A 62 2.51 -6.36 -23.45
N GLU A 63 3.31 -6.09 -22.41
CA GLU A 63 4.24 -7.08 -21.85
C GLU A 63 3.54 -7.92 -20.77
N LYS A 64 3.78 -9.23 -20.75
CA LYS A 64 3.16 -10.17 -19.78
C LYS A 64 3.88 -10.20 -18.42
N ASP A 65 5.11 -9.71 -18.39
CA ASP A 65 5.99 -9.74 -17.23
C ASP A 65 6.04 -8.35 -16.60
N GLN A 66 4.97 -8.01 -15.87
CA GLN A 66 4.76 -6.63 -15.43
C GLN A 66 5.20 -6.45 -13.98
N LEU A 67 5.95 -5.37 -13.80
CA LEU A 67 6.07 -4.69 -12.52
C LEU A 67 4.65 -4.37 -12.00
N GLU A 68 4.35 -4.77 -10.79
CA GLU A 68 3.14 -4.45 -10.05
C GLU A 68 3.41 -3.34 -9.04
N LEU A 69 2.38 -2.54 -8.76
CA LEU A 69 2.37 -1.63 -7.63
C LEU A 69 1.76 -2.36 -6.45
N ALA A 70 2.52 -2.48 -5.37
CA ALA A 70 2.02 -2.98 -4.10
C ALA A 70 1.74 -1.80 -3.16
N ILE A 71 0.57 -1.79 -2.53
CA ILE A 71 0.23 -0.90 -1.43
C ILE A 71 -0.03 -1.72 -0.17
N ARG A 72 0.44 -1.22 0.97
CA ARG A 72 0.34 -1.91 2.24
C ARG A 72 -0.13 -0.98 3.33
N LEU A 73 -1.20 -1.38 4.03
CA LEU A 73 -1.52 -0.85 5.35
C LEU A 73 -0.78 -1.71 6.36
N HIS A 74 0.07 -1.10 7.20
CA HIS A 74 0.75 -1.84 8.26
C HIS A 74 1.03 -1.00 9.49
N ARG A 75 1.35 -1.68 10.59
CA ARG A 75 1.80 -1.01 11.80
C ARG A 75 3.30 -0.72 11.76
N GLN A 76 3.68 0.53 12.00
CA GLN A 76 5.05 0.98 12.17
C GLN A 76 5.11 1.97 13.33
N ASP A 77 6.03 1.77 14.28
CA ASP A 77 6.22 2.66 15.44
C ASP A 77 4.91 2.97 16.20
N LYS A 78 4.08 1.92 16.37
CA LYS A 78 2.73 1.95 16.97
C LYS A 78 1.67 2.72 16.16
N GLN A 79 2.02 3.34 15.05
CA GLN A 79 1.11 4.02 14.12
C GLN A 79 0.76 3.11 12.94
N TRP A 80 -0.35 3.42 12.28
CA TRP A 80 -0.74 2.76 11.03
C TRP A 80 -0.30 3.62 9.87
N VAL A 81 0.39 3.00 8.92
CA VAL A 81 1.04 3.69 7.81
C VAL A 81 0.61 3.04 6.51
N LEU A 82 0.32 3.87 5.51
CA LEU A 82 0.21 3.44 4.13
C LEU A 82 1.59 3.50 3.48
N SER A 83 2.06 2.34 3.05
CA SER A 83 3.33 2.16 2.36
C SER A 83 3.10 1.65 0.94
N TRP A 84 4.09 1.85 0.08
CA TRP A 84 4.12 1.33 -1.27
C TRP A 84 5.44 0.62 -1.55
N SER A 85 5.41 -0.28 -2.52
CA SER A 85 6.61 -0.87 -3.13
C SER A 85 6.32 -1.22 -4.59
N SER A 86 7.37 -1.52 -5.35
CA SER A 86 7.24 -2.11 -6.67
C SER A 86 7.58 -3.59 -6.54
N TYR A 87 6.70 -4.44 -7.06
CA TYR A 87 6.82 -5.88 -6.99
C TYR A 87 6.92 -6.44 -8.40
N HIS A 88 7.68 -7.51 -8.59
CA HIS A 88 7.71 -8.22 -9.87
C HIS A 88 7.42 -9.69 -9.56
N PRO A 89 6.39 -10.30 -10.20
CA PRO A 89 5.99 -11.67 -9.89
C PRO A 89 7.10 -12.72 -10.06
N GLU A 90 8.07 -12.47 -10.95
CA GLU A 90 9.19 -13.38 -11.17
C GLU A 90 10.33 -13.25 -10.15
N TYR A 91 10.38 -12.17 -9.35
CA TYR A 91 11.37 -12.08 -8.29
C TYR A 91 10.82 -12.73 -7.00
N PRO A 92 11.54 -13.70 -6.40
CA PRO A 92 11.13 -14.30 -5.14
C PRO A 92 10.82 -13.24 -4.08
N GLU A 93 9.77 -13.44 -3.28
CA GLU A 93 9.44 -12.55 -2.14
C GLU A 93 10.64 -12.34 -1.19
N GLU A 94 11.57 -13.29 -1.19
CA GLU A 94 12.84 -13.29 -0.45
C GLU A 94 13.77 -12.09 -0.80
N TYR A 95 13.61 -11.49 -1.99
CA TYR A 95 14.32 -10.25 -2.35
C TYR A 95 13.79 -9.02 -1.62
N GLY A 96 12.66 -9.15 -0.90
CA GLY A 96 12.12 -8.14 -0.01
C GLY A 96 11.60 -6.91 -0.75
N MET A 97 10.28 -6.73 -0.75
CA MET A 97 9.70 -5.44 -1.13
C MET A 97 10.23 -4.35 -0.19
N GLU A 98 10.97 -3.37 -0.72
CA GLU A 98 11.38 -2.20 0.05
C GLU A 98 10.15 -1.29 0.23
N TRP A 99 9.54 -1.35 1.42
CA TRP A 99 8.36 -0.57 1.74
C TRP A 99 8.71 0.88 2.08
N LYS A 100 8.09 1.82 1.38
CA LYS A 100 8.29 3.28 1.59
C LYS A 100 6.94 3.93 1.89
N PRO A 101 6.88 4.98 2.75
CA PRO A 101 5.62 5.68 2.99
C PRO A 101 5.01 6.24 1.70
N LEU A 102 3.73 5.98 1.47
CA LEU A 102 3.01 6.39 0.24
C LEU A 102 2.95 7.92 0.10
N LYS A 103 2.83 8.65 1.21
CA LYS A 103 2.91 10.13 1.22
C LYS A 103 4.24 10.69 0.71
N LYS A 104 5.31 9.88 0.72
CA LYS A 104 6.63 10.26 0.18
C LYS A 104 6.87 9.72 -1.24
N ALA A 105 5.91 9.03 -1.84
CA ALA A 105 6.05 8.42 -3.16
C ALA A 105 6.14 9.47 -4.30
N PRO A 106 6.74 9.12 -5.45
CA PRO A 106 6.62 9.90 -6.67
C PRO A 106 5.16 10.13 -7.06
N LEU A 107 4.86 11.28 -7.69
CA LEU A 107 3.49 11.68 -8.02
C LEU A 107 2.71 10.63 -8.83
N LYS A 108 3.35 10.01 -9.83
CA LYS A 108 2.73 8.93 -10.64
C LYS A 108 2.29 7.73 -9.80
N ILE A 109 3.05 7.40 -8.76
CA ILE A 109 2.74 6.30 -7.84
C ILE A 109 1.57 6.71 -6.95
N LYS A 110 1.57 7.94 -6.41
CA LYS A 110 0.43 8.46 -5.63
C LYS A 110 -0.87 8.41 -6.44
N ILE A 111 -0.83 8.85 -7.70
CA ILE A 111 -2.00 8.84 -8.60
C ILE A 111 -2.48 7.40 -8.86
N ALA A 112 -1.57 6.46 -9.10
CA ALA A 112 -1.93 5.05 -9.30
C ALA A 112 -2.51 4.43 -8.02
N ALA A 113 -1.85 4.62 -6.88
CA ALA A 113 -2.25 4.07 -5.59
C ALA A 113 -3.64 4.54 -5.15
N VAL A 114 -3.99 5.82 -5.37
CA VAL A 114 -5.33 6.33 -5.03
C VAL A 114 -6.44 5.59 -5.78
N LYS A 115 -6.18 5.14 -7.01
CA LYS A 115 -7.16 4.34 -7.77
C LYS A 115 -7.38 2.95 -7.17
N MET A 116 -6.41 2.45 -6.40
CA MET A 116 -6.44 1.15 -5.73
C MET A 116 -7.03 1.22 -4.32
N PHE A 117 -7.36 2.41 -3.80
CA PHE A 117 -7.87 2.55 -2.43
C PHE A 117 -9.21 1.83 -2.18
N PRO A 118 -10.19 1.81 -3.11
CA PRO A 118 -11.39 1.00 -2.94
C PRO A 118 -11.07 -0.49 -2.74
N ASP A 119 -10.21 -1.04 -3.60
CA ASP A 119 -9.81 -2.45 -3.53
C ASP A 119 -8.99 -2.77 -2.27
N LEU A 120 -8.19 -1.81 -1.79
CA LEU A 120 -7.50 -1.93 -0.50
C LEU A 120 -8.49 -2.04 0.67
N ILE A 121 -9.58 -1.28 0.67
CA ILE A 121 -10.59 -1.36 1.73
C ILE A 121 -11.25 -2.73 1.75
N GLU A 122 -11.62 -3.27 0.59
CA GLU A 122 -12.14 -4.63 0.47
C GLU A 122 -11.11 -5.68 0.92
N ALA A 123 -9.83 -5.49 0.59
CA ALA A 123 -8.77 -6.37 1.03
C ALA A 123 -8.58 -6.34 2.56
N ILE A 124 -8.77 -5.17 3.21
CA ILE A 124 -8.73 -5.04 4.66
C ILE A 124 -9.90 -5.83 5.28
N GLU A 125 -11.12 -5.69 4.75
CA GLU A 125 -12.29 -6.45 5.22
C GLU A 125 -12.04 -7.97 5.14
N LYS A 126 -11.60 -8.47 3.99
CA LYS A 126 -11.28 -9.89 3.80
C LYS A 126 -10.20 -10.37 4.78
N SER A 127 -9.19 -9.54 5.02
CA SER A 127 -8.11 -9.85 5.96
C SER A 127 -8.62 -9.88 7.41
N GLN A 128 -9.58 -9.01 7.78
CA GLN A 128 -10.22 -9.04 9.10
C GLN A 128 -11.01 -10.32 9.32
N MET A 129 -11.81 -10.73 8.33
CA MET A 129 -12.59 -11.97 8.41
C MET A 129 -11.67 -13.19 8.61
N ARG A 130 -10.61 -13.30 7.80
CA ARG A 130 -9.62 -14.37 7.94
C ARG A 130 -8.92 -14.36 9.30
N LEU A 131 -8.52 -13.18 9.79
CA LEU A 131 -7.85 -13.09 11.08
C LEU A 131 -8.78 -13.51 12.24
N ALA A 132 -10.08 -13.23 12.16
CA ALA A 132 -11.03 -13.68 13.18
C ALA A 132 -11.06 -15.22 13.28
N GLU A 133 -11.12 -15.91 12.13
CA GLU A 133 -11.06 -17.38 12.07
C GLU A 133 -9.74 -17.92 12.64
N GLU A 134 -8.61 -17.28 12.30
CA GLU A 134 -7.29 -17.65 12.82
C GLU A 134 -7.19 -17.45 14.35
N ILE A 135 -7.79 -16.38 14.90
CA ILE A 135 -7.82 -16.12 16.34
C ILE A 135 -8.63 -17.19 17.08
N GLU A 136 -9.79 -17.59 16.55
CA GLU A 136 -10.61 -18.66 17.13
C GLU A 136 -9.85 -19.98 17.18
N ALA A 137 -9.21 -20.35 16.06
CA ALA A 137 -8.39 -21.56 15.98
C ALA A 137 -7.20 -21.52 16.95
N ALA A 138 -6.50 -20.39 17.03
CA ALA A 138 -5.37 -20.22 17.94
C ALA A 138 -5.78 -20.27 19.42
N THR A 139 -6.95 -19.70 19.76
CA THR A 139 -7.50 -19.75 21.12
C THR A 139 -7.81 -21.19 21.53
N ALA A 140 -8.48 -21.96 20.67
CA ALA A 140 -8.77 -23.37 20.94
C ALA A 140 -7.49 -24.21 21.14
N GLN A 141 -6.46 -23.97 20.33
CA GLN A 141 -5.16 -24.64 20.49
C GLN A 141 -4.48 -24.27 21.81
N PHE A 142 -4.54 -22.99 22.21
CA PHE A 142 -3.98 -22.53 23.48
C PHE A 142 -4.69 -23.18 24.67
N ASP A 143 -6.02 -23.25 24.66
CA ASP A 143 -6.80 -23.86 25.74
C ASP A 143 -6.47 -25.36 25.88
N ALA A 144 -6.38 -26.09 24.76
CA ALA A 144 -5.98 -27.50 24.77
C ALA A 144 -4.55 -27.71 25.31
N PHE A 145 -3.63 -26.82 24.96
CA PHE A 145 -2.28 -26.82 25.50
C PHE A 145 -2.26 -26.55 27.01
N ALA A 146 -3.03 -25.55 27.48
CA ALA A 146 -3.15 -25.21 28.89
C ALA A 146 -3.74 -26.37 29.71
N GLU A 147 -4.76 -27.06 29.20
CA GLU A 147 -5.30 -28.28 29.83
C GLU A 147 -4.26 -29.39 29.97
N THR A 148 -3.43 -29.58 28.94
CA THR A 148 -2.37 -30.59 28.93
C THR A 148 -1.34 -30.30 30.03
N LEU A 149 -0.92 -29.03 30.16
CA LEU A 149 -0.03 -28.61 31.25
C LEU A 149 -0.67 -28.83 32.63
N ALA A 150 -1.95 -28.48 32.79
CA ALA A 150 -2.66 -28.66 34.06
C ALA A 150 -2.81 -30.13 34.48
N LYS A 151 -3.01 -31.04 33.52
CA LYS A 151 -3.05 -32.49 33.76
C LYS A 151 -1.67 -33.03 34.15
N ASN A 152 -0.62 -32.60 33.49
CA ASN A 152 0.76 -33.03 33.78
C ASN A 152 1.29 -32.47 35.11
N GLY A 153 0.84 -31.29 35.54
CA GLY A 153 1.18 -30.72 36.85
C GLY A 153 0.49 -31.41 38.04
N LYS A 154 -0.60 -32.14 37.83
CA LYS A 154 -1.34 -32.87 38.88
C LYS A 154 -0.93 -34.33 39.05
N GLY A 155 -0.13 -34.90 38.13
CA GLY A 155 0.36 -36.28 38.18
C GLY A 155 1.76 -36.46 38.79
N GLY A 156 2.40 -35.38 39.23
CA GLY A 156 3.77 -35.38 39.78
C GLY A 156 3.87 -34.99 41.26
N ALA A 157 2.76 -35.05 42.01
CA ALA A 157 2.73 -34.86 43.46
C ALA A 157 2.42 -36.18 44.17
#